data_AF-A0A936PVK2-F1
#
_entry.id   AF-A0A936PVK2-F1
#
_cell.length_a   1.000
_cell.length_b   1.000
_cell.length_c   1.000
_cell.angle_alpha   90.00
_cell.angle_beta   90.00
_cell.angle_gamma   90.00
#
_symmetry.space_group_name_H-M   'P 1'
#
loop_
_entity.id
_entity.type
_entity.pdbx_description
1 polymer ?
#
loop_
_entity_poly.entity_id
_entity_poly.type
_entity_poly.pdbx_seq_one_letter_code
_entity_poly.pdbx_strand_id
1 'polypeptide(L)'
;MVYVLRSGGALSVTTGAVKLGLGVADMRAWGTELNPDGLFDVGDLDGDGLGDLAIATHQKDGTSPGVGQVAVLTSSGALSVGSGDLDLSFADLTIIGEPNNDAFGDGTVRGGDLDGDGRGDLLIAAPRG
;
A
#
# COMPACT_ATOMS: atom_id res chain seq x y z
N MET A 1 -8.17 2.57 -5.63
CA MET A 1 -8.84 2.07 -4.40
C MET A 1 -8.35 0.66 -4.18
N VAL A 2 -8.02 0.31 -2.93
CA VAL A 2 -7.55 -1.01 -2.50
C VAL A 2 -8.53 -1.54 -1.46
N TYR A 3 -8.83 -2.84 -1.51
CA TYR A 3 -9.73 -3.49 -0.55
C TYR A 3 -8.95 -4.57 0.20
N VAL A 4 -9.06 -4.59 1.53
CA VAL A 4 -8.44 -5.62 2.37
C VAL A 4 -9.54 -6.50 2.95
N LEU A 5 -9.37 -7.80 2.78
CA LEU A 5 -10.18 -8.85 3.40
C LEU A 5 -9.25 -9.72 4.24
N ARG A 6 -9.39 -9.66 5.55
CA ARG A 6 -8.61 -10.40 6.53
C ARG A 6 -9.20 -11.80 6.71
N SER A 7 -8.34 -12.79 6.90
CA SER A 7 -8.72 -14.20 7.10
C SER A 7 -9.62 -14.40 8.33
N GLY A 8 -9.45 -13.60 9.38
CA GLY A 8 -10.33 -13.59 10.56
C GLY A 8 -11.54 -12.64 10.46
N GLY A 9 -11.62 -11.84 9.39
CA GLY A 9 -12.67 -10.85 9.16
C GLY A 9 -13.59 -11.25 8.01
N ALA A 10 -13.76 -10.33 7.06
CA ALA A 10 -14.62 -10.50 5.89
C ALA A 10 -14.40 -11.82 5.15
N LEU A 11 -13.15 -12.27 5.00
CA LEU A 11 -12.83 -13.50 4.26
C LEU A 11 -13.35 -14.77 4.95
N SER A 12 -13.49 -14.77 6.28
CA SER A 12 -13.96 -15.92 7.06
C SER A 12 -15.47 -16.16 6.93
N VAL A 13 -16.23 -15.10 6.65
CA VAL A 13 -17.71 -15.13 6.64
C VAL A 13 -18.31 -14.97 5.24
N THR A 14 -17.49 -14.63 4.25
CA THR A 14 -17.93 -14.42 2.86
C THR A 14 -17.93 -15.74 2.10
N THR A 15 -19.07 -16.10 1.50
CA THR A 15 -19.20 -17.30 0.64
C THR A 15 -19.83 -16.95 -0.70
N GLY A 16 -19.40 -17.65 -1.76
CA GLY A 16 -19.87 -17.40 -3.12
C GLY A 16 -19.37 -16.08 -3.72
N ALA A 17 -20.08 -15.58 -4.74
CA ALA A 17 -19.73 -14.33 -5.41
C ALA A 17 -20.27 -13.14 -4.61
N VAL A 18 -19.38 -12.28 -4.11
CA VAL A 18 -19.75 -11.09 -3.33
C VAL A 18 -19.21 -9.83 -4.00
N LYS A 19 -20.08 -8.81 -4.10
CA LYS A 19 -19.69 -7.47 -4.54
C LYS A 19 -19.10 -6.71 -3.37
N LEU A 20 -17.85 -6.28 -3.49
CA LEU A 20 -17.18 -5.52 -2.46
C LEU A 20 -17.78 -4.10 -2.34
N GLY A 21 -18.01 -3.67 -1.09
CA GLY A 21 -18.52 -2.36 -0.72
C GLY A 21 -18.18 -2.01 0.74
N LEU A 22 -18.59 -0.83 1.20
CA LEU A 22 -18.33 -0.28 2.54
C LEU A 22 -18.55 -1.26 3.70
N GLY A 23 -19.53 -2.15 3.59
CA GLY A 23 -19.89 -3.09 4.67
C GLY A 23 -19.38 -4.51 4.49
N VAL A 24 -18.56 -4.78 3.48
CA VAL A 24 -18.07 -6.14 3.17
C VAL A 24 -16.58 -6.27 3.35
N ALA A 25 -15.77 -5.34 2.84
CA ALA A 25 -14.34 -5.38 3.07
C ALA A 25 -14.01 -4.95 4.50
N ASP A 26 -12.95 -5.50 5.07
CA ASP A 26 -12.48 -5.05 6.37
C ASP A 26 -11.85 -3.66 6.26
N MET A 27 -11.16 -3.35 5.16
CA MET A 27 -10.66 -1.98 4.94
C MET A 27 -10.74 -1.60 3.47
N ARG A 28 -10.88 -0.30 3.22
CA ARG A 28 -10.75 0.30 1.90
C ARG A 28 -9.75 1.43 1.95
N ALA A 29 -8.66 1.33 1.20
CA ALA A 29 -7.66 2.39 1.10
C ALA A 29 -7.79 3.14 -0.24
N TRP A 30 -7.82 4.46 -0.19
CA TRP A 30 -7.94 5.34 -1.34
C TRP A 30 -7.20 6.64 -1.06
N GLY A 31 -6.79 7.40 -2.08
CA GLY A 31 -6.34 8.78 -1.82
C GLY A 31 -7.45 9.77 -2.15
N THR A 32 -7.63 10.81 -1.34
CA THR A 32 -8.31 12.04 -1.82
C THR A 32 -7.52 12.67 -2.96
N GLU A 33 -6.19 12.72 -2.82
CA GLU A 33 -5.24 13.30 -3.76
C GLU A 33 -4.39 12.25 -4.51
N LEU A 34 -4.44 10.98 -4.07
CA LEU A 34 -3.62 9.90 -4.63
C LEU A 34 -4.46 8.85 -5.37
N ASN A 35 -3.97 8.40 -6.51
CA ASN A 35 -4.48 7.26 -7.25
C ASN A 35 -3.59 6.04 -7.03
N PRO A 36 -4.12 4.92 -6.50
CA PRO A 36 -3.37 3.67 -6.39
C PRO A 36 -3.15 3.01 -7.77
N ASP A 37 -1.90 2.71 -8.08
CA ASP A 37 -1.46 2.06 -9.32
C ASP A 37 -0.98 0.63 -9.13
N GLY A 38 -0.42 0.34 -7.95
CA GLY A 38 0.14 -0.97 -7.62
C GLY A 38 -0.04 -1.32 -6.15
N LEU A 39 -0.19 -2.61 -5.86
CA LEU A 39 -0.36 -3.16 -4.53
C LEU A 39 0.68 -4.26 -4.31
N PHE A 40 1.45 -4.17 -3.23
CA PHE A 40 2.58 -5.04 -2.97
C PHE A 40 2.58 -5.48 -1.50
N ASP A 41 2.64 -6.80 -1.29
CA ASP A 41 3.04 -7.38 0.00
C ASP A 41 4.55 -7.18 0.13
N VAL A 42 4.96 -6.56 1.24
CA VAL A 42 6.35 -6.15 1.47
C VAL A 42 6.96 -6.81 2.72
N GLY A 43 6.28 -7.81 3.29
CA GLY A 43 6.73 -8.45 4.52
C GLY A 43 6.69 -7.49 5.72
N ASP A 44 7.39 -7.84 6.79
CA ASP A 44 7.36 -7.15 8.08
C ASP A 44 8.39 -6.01 8.14
N LEU A 45 8.05 -4.81 7.67
CA LEU A 45 8.97 -3.67 7.61
C LEU A 45 9.22 -3.06 9.00
N ASP A 46 8.24 -3.10 9.90
CA ASP A 46 8.35 -2.49 11.23
C ASP A 46 8.84 -3.44 12.34
N GLY A 47 8.98 -4.73 12.04
CA GLY A 47 9.52 -5.77 12.92
C GLY A 47 8.54 -6.24 13.99
N ASP A 48 7.22 -6.13 13.75
CA ASP A 48 6.18 -6.58 14.68
C ASP A 48 5.78 -8.06 14.52
N GLY A 49 6.34 -8.73 13.51
CA GLY A 49 6.09 -10.13 13.16
C GLY A 49 4.90 -10.34 12.21
N LEU A 50 4.29 -9.27 11.69
CA LEU A 50 3.18 -9.31 10.73
C LEU A 50 3.58 -8.65 9.40
N GLY A 51 2.91 -9.04 8.32
CA GLY A 51 3.18 -8.47 7.00
C GLY A 51 2.55 -7.09 6.81
N ASP A 52 3.33 -6.19 6.21
CA ASP A 52 2.97 -4.83 5.83
C ASP A 52 2.61 -4.72 4.34
N LEU A 53 2.08 -3.55 3.97
CA LEU A 53 1.61 -3.29 2.62
C LEU A 53 2.24 -2.02 2.04
N ALA A 54 2.72 -2.11 0.80
CA ALA A 54 3.07 -0.94 0.00
C ALA A 54 2.10 -0.74 -1.15
N ILE A 55 1.74 0.51 -1.40
CA ILE A 55 0.83 0.93 -2.46
C ILE A 55 1.56 1.97 -3.30
N ALA A 56 1.87 1.64 -4.55
CA ALA A 56 2.35 2.61 -5.52
C ALA A 56 1.19 3.54 -5.90
N THR A 57 1.46 4.84 -5.94
CA THR A 57 0.47 5.88 -6.20
C THR A 57 1.04 7.01 -7.07
N HIS A 58 0.14 7.72 -7.76
CA HIS A 58 0.42 9.00 -8.39
C HIS A 58 -0.57 10.07 -7.94
N GLN A 59 -0.21 11.35 -8.09
CA GLN A 59 -1.11 12.47 -7.80
C GLN A 59 -2.24 12.57 -8.82
N LYS A 60 -3.47 12.73 -8.32
CA LYS A 60 -4.70 12.85 -9.13
C LYS A 60 -4.78 14.11 -9.95
N ASP A 61 -4.31 15.23 -9.41
CA ASP A 61 -4.41 16.53 -10.05
C ASP A 61 -3.41 16.70 -11.21
N GLY A 62 -2.52 15.72 -11.39
CA GLY A 62 -1.50 15.73 -12.43
C GLY A 62 -0.52 16.89 -12.30
N THR A 63 -0.41 17.50 -11.11
CA THR A 63 0.53 18.62 -10.86
C THR A 63 1.97 18.12 -10.79
N SER A 64 2.16 16.85 -10.43
CA SER A 64 3.44 16.15 -10.46
C SER A 64 3.34 14.82 -11.22
N PRO A 65 3.01 14.83 -12.52
CA PRO A 65 2.59 13.64 -13.27
C PRO A 65 3.71 12.62 -13.53
N GLY A 66 4.92 12.87 -13.00
CA GLY A 66 5.98 11.87 -12.95
C GLY A 66 6.76 11.84 -11.64
N VAL A 67 6.20 12.39 -10.56
CA VAL A 67 6.63 12.06 -9.20
C VAL A 67 5.81 10.87 -8.75
N GLY A 68 6.36 9.68 -8.96
CA GLY A 68 5.77 8.47 -8.39
C GLY A 68 5.91 8.46 -6.87
N GLN A 69 4.95 7.88 -6.18
CA GLN A 69 4.94 7.78 -4.72
C GLN A 69 4.63 6.36 -4.27
N VAL A 70 5.17 5.95 -3.13
CA VAL A 70 4.83 4.68 -2.48
C VAL A 70 4.34 4.97 -1.06
N ALA A 71 3.08 4.65 -0.80
CA ALA A 71 2.48 4.70 0.52
C ALA A 71 2.66 3.35 1.21
N VAL A 72 3.22 3.34 2.41
CA VAL A 72 3.41 2.14 3.24
C VAL A 72 2.41 2.17 4.38
N LEU A 73 1.75 1.03 4.59
CA LEU A 73 0.80 0.78 5.66
C LEU A 73 1.33 -0.38 6.48
N THR A 74 1.74 -0.12 7.72
CA THR A 74 2.22 -1.18 8.60
C THR A 74 1.05 -1.84 9.32
N SER A 75 1.17 -3.14 9.58
CA SER A 75 0.24 -3.97 10.36
C SER A 75 -0.07 -3.36 11.72
N SER A 76 0.92 -2.75 12.37
CA SER A 76 0.77 -2.05 13.65
C SER A 76 0.22 -0.62 13.52
N GLY A 77 0.24 -0.05 12.31
CA GLY A 77 -0.12 1.33 11.98
C GLY A 77 -1.41 1.44 11.18
N ALA A 78 -1.36 2.09 10.02
CA ALA A 78 -2.52 2.39 9.17
C ALA A 78 -3.24 1.13 8.65
N LEU A 79 -2.56 -0.01 8.53
CA LEU A 79 -3.19 -1.28 8.17
C LEU A 79 -3.99 -1.88 9.34
N SER A 80 -3.77 -1.44 10.58
CA SER A 80 -4.49 -1.92 11.76
C SER A 80 -5.94 -1.41 11.85
N VAL A 81 -6.32 -0.43 11.02
CA VAL A 81 -7.68 0.12 10.98
C VAL A 81 -8.66 -1.03 10.72
N GLY A 82 -9.35 -1.45 11.78
CA GLY A 82 -10.08 -2.72 11.81
C GLY A 82 -11.21 -2.77 10.79
N SER A 83 -12.10 -1.78 10.81
CA SER A 83 -13.16 -1.61 9.82
C SER A 83 -13.25 -0.16 9.38
N GLY A 84 -13.04 0.14 8.08
CA GLY A 84 -13.26 1.50 7.59
C GLY A 84 -12.55 1.90 6.30
N ASP A 85 -12.71 3.19 6.00
CA ASP A 85 -12.03 3.86 4.91
C ASP A 85 -10.75 4.52 5.42
N LEU A 86 -9.64 4.25 4.74
CA LEU A 86 -8.35 4.88 4.96
C LEU A 86 -8.04 5.77 3.77
N ASP A 87 -7.81 7.06 4.04
CA ASP A 87 -7.18 7.93 3.06
C ASP A 87 -5.66 7.69 3.08
N LEU A 88 -5.06 7.46 1.91
CA LEU A 88 -3.62 7.18 1.75
C LEU A 88 -2.75 8.38 2.13
N SER A 89 -3.31 9.59 2.27
CA SER A 89 -2.62 10.70 2.93
C SER A 89 -2.31 10.45 4.41
N PHE A 90 -2.94 9.44 5.03
CA PHE A 90 -2.65 8.96 6.40
C PHE A 90 -1.85 7.66 6.43
N ALA A 91 -1.16 7.29 5.34
CA ALA A 91 -0.21 6.18 5.37
C ALA A 91 0.89 6.42 6.40
N ASP A 92 1.44 5.35 6.99
CA ASP A 92 2.47 5.44 8.03
C ASP A 92 3.77 6.05 7.50
N LEU A 93 4.08 5.76 6.23
CA LEU A 93 5.18 6.34 5.49
C LEU A 93 4.76 6.61 4.05
N THR A 94 5.15 7.78 3.53
CA THR A 94 5.05 8.09 2.09
C THR A 94 6.44 8.36 1.55
N ILE A 95 6.85 7.56 0.58
CA ILE A 95 8.13 7.70 -0.12
C ILE A 95 7.85 8.36 -1.46
N ILE A 96 8.52 9.48 -1.72
CA ILE A 96 8.30 10.32 -2.89
C ILE A 96 9.54 10.22 -3.79
N GLY A 97 9.33 9.82 -5.05
CA GLY A 97 10.39 9.79 -6.05
C GLY A 97 10.86 11.18 -6.47
N GLU A 98 11.96 11.26 -7.22
CA GLU A 98 12.42 12.54 -7.75
C GLU A 98 11.47 13.08 -8.84
N PRO A 99 11.39 14.41 -9.04
CA PRO A 99 10.54 15.03 -10.06
C PRO A 99 11.18 15.00 -11.45
N ASN A 100 11.49 13.81 -11.95
CA ASN A 100 12.22 13.58 -13.21
C ASN A 100 11.44 12.69 -14.21
N ASN A 101 10.19 12.31 -13.90
CA ASN A 101 9.37 11.38 -14.68
C ASN A 101 9.97 9.97 -14.85
N ASP A 102 10.78 9.52 -13.90
CA ASP A 102 11.41 8.20 -13.90
C ASP A 102 10.44 7.02 -13.61
N ALA A 103 9.17 7.33 -13.35
CA ALA A 103 8.13 6.38 -12.98
C ALA A 103 8.46 5.61 -11.69
N PHE A 104 9.03 6.29 -10.69
CA PHE A 104 9.26 5.75 -9.34
C PHE A 104 8.06 4.96 -8.79
N GLY A 105 8.28 3.72 -8.37
CA GLY A 105 7.23 2.85 -7.84
C GLY A 105 6.24 2.28 -8.87
N ASP A 106 6.32 2.67 -10.15
CA ASP A 106 5.45 2.16 -11.21
C ASP A 106 5.76 0.67 -11.47
N GLY A 107 4.89 -0.19 -10.95
CA GLY A 107 4.86 -1.62 -11.24
C GLY A 107 5.94 -2.47 -10.56
N THR A 108 6.88 -1.89 -9.81
CA THR A 108 7.94 -2.67 -9.13
C THR A 108 8.26 -2.13 -7.74
N VAL A 109 7.52 -2.62 -6.74
CA VAL A 109 7.91 -2.57 -5.33
C VAL A 109 8.08 -4.00 -4.83
N ARG A 110 9.11 -4.25 -4.02
CA ARG A 110 9.35 -5.55 -3.40
C ARG A 110 9.79 -5.36 -1.96
N GLY A 111 9.37 -6.28 -1.10
CA GLY A 111 9.90 -6.39 0.24
C GLY A 111 10.72 -7.66 0.47
N GLY A 112 11.42 -7.69 1.60
CA GLY A 112 12.16 -8.85 2.11
C GLY A 112 13.34 -8.42 2.97
N ASP A 113 13.78 -9.26 3.90
CA ASP A 113 14.96 -9.03 4.73
C ASP A 113 16.24 -9.33 3.93
N LEU A 114 16.88 -8.29 3.39
CA LEU A 114 18.06 -8.38 2.54
C LEU A 114 19.38 -8.25 3.31
N ASP A 115 19.36 -7.61 4.48
CA ASP A 115 20.56 -7.42 5.30
C ASP A 115 20.67 -8.40 6.48
N GLY A 116 19.61 -9.17 6.75
CA GLY A 116 19.57 -10.23 7.74
C GLY A 116 19.34 -9.75 9.17
N ASP A 117 18.77 -8.56 9.36
CA ASP A 117 18.49 -8.00 10.68
C ASP A 117 17.15 -8.48 11.27
N GLY A 118 16.35 -9.21 10.48
CA GLY A 118 15.05 -9.72 10.87
C GLY A 118 13.89 -8.75 10.64
N ARG A 119 14.11 -7.62 9.95
CA ARG A 119 13.10 -6.69 9.46
C ARG A 119 13.06 -6.72 7.94
N GLY A 120 11.92 -6.40 7.36
CA GLY A 120 11.76 -6.28 5.93
C GLY A 120 12.43 -5.01 5.41
N ASP A 121 13.20 -5.16 4.34
CA ASP A 121 13.63 -4.04 3.51
C ASP A 121 12.60 -3.74 2.42
N LEU A 122 12.67 -2.53 1.87
CA LEU A 122 11.80 -2.07 0.80
C LEU A 122 12.62 -1.64 -0.42
N LEU A 123 12.33 -2.26 -1.56
CA LEU A 123 12.95 -1.99 -2.85
C LEU A 123 11.92 -1.34 -3.78
N ILE A 124 12.27 -0.19 -4.34
CA ILE A 124 11.41 0.58 -5.24
C ILE A 124 12.18 0.90 -6.50
N ALA A 125 11.66 0.53 -7.65
CA ALA A 125 12.29 0.84 -8.93
C ALA A 125 11.81 2.19 -9.50
N ALA A 126 12.66 2.79 -10.33
CA ALA A 126 12.37 3.96 -11.15
C ALA A 126 12.79 3.64 -12.61
N PRO A 127 11.95 2.93 -13.37
CA PRO A 127 12.36 2.27 -14.61
C PRO A 127 12.65 3.22 -15.79
N ARG A 128 12.35 4.52 -15.67
CA ARG A 128 12.59 5.53 -16.71
C ARG A 128 13.68 6.55 -16.34
N GLY A 129 14.43 6.29 -15.27
CA GLY A 129 15.59 7.09 -14.85
C GLY A 129 16.81 6.94 -15.75
#